data_AF-A0A7Y2ZW17-F1
#
_entry.id   AF-A0A7Y2ZW17-F1
#
_cell.length_a   1.000
_cell.length_b   1.000
_cell.length_c   1.000
_cell.angle_alpha   90.00
_cell.angle_beta   90.00
_cell.angle_gamma   90.00
#
_symmetry.space_group_name_H-M   'P 1'
#
loop_
_entity.id
_entity.type
_entity.pdbx_description
1 polymer ?
#
loop_
_entity_poly.entity_id
_entity_poly.type
_entity_poly.pdbx_seq_one_letter_code
_entity_poly.pdbx_strand_id
1 'polypeptide(L)'
;MLQKLRGNNSKGFTLIELMIVIAIIGIIAAIAIPAYQGYVVRTQVSEILVLSRDHRARLREAWYFSGVLPADPADVGIDVTRRGNYLTADVAYDGAARTLTYTL
;
A
#
# COMPACT_ATOMS: atom_id res chain seq x y z
N MET A 1 54.57 -42.47 10.86
CA MET A 1 54.22 -41.05 10.65
C MET A 1 52.91 -40.98 9.89
N LEU A 2 51.86 -40.43 10.50
CA LEU A 2 50.51 -40.32 9.94
C LEU A 2 50.34 -38.94 9.28
N GLN A 3 50.51 -38.85 7.96
CA GLN A 3 50.27 -37.62 7.21
C GLN A 3 49.00 -37.74 6.36
N LYS A 4 47.89 -37.34 7.00
CA LYS A 4 46.93 -36.35 6.50
C LYS A 4 46.53 -36.44 5.02
N LEU A 5 45.30 -36.89 4.77
CA LEU A 5 44.51 -36.45 3.61
C LEU A 5 43.13 -35.99 4.12
N ARG A 6 43.04 -34.73 4.53
CA ARG A 6 41.75 -34.05 4.73
C ARG A 6 41.14 -33.87 3.34
N GLY A 7 40.23 -34.76 2.96
CA GLY A 7 39.35 -34.57 1.81
C GLY A 7 38.40 -33.41 2.10
N ASN A 8 38.78 -32.20 1.69
CA ASN A 8 37.89 -31.05 1.68
C ASN A 8 36.92 -31.24 0.51
N ASN A 9 35.80 -31.94 0.76
CA ASN A 9 34.75 -32.17 -0.22
C ASN A 9 33.84 -30.92 -0.33
N SER A 10 34.45 -29.77 -0.59
CA SER A 10 33.77 -28.50 -0.78
C SER A 10 33.10 -28.50 -2.17
N LYS A 11 31.96 -29.20 -2.28
CA LYS A 11 31.11 -29.16 -3.47
C LYS A 11 30.49 -27.76 -3.55
N GLY A 12 30.90 -26.99 -4.56
CA GLY A 12 30.27 -25.71 -4.90
C GLY A 12 28.91 -25.92 -5.56
N PHE A 13 28.05 -24.91 -5.49
CA PHE A 13 26.77 -24.87 -6.21
C PHE A 13 27.01 -24.78 -7.72
N THR A 14 26.28 -25.55 -8.51
CA THR A 14 26.42 -25.54 -9.96
C THR A 14 25.60 -24.42 -10.60
N LEU A 15 26.06 -23.89 -11.73
CA LEU A 15 25.29 -22.89 -12.48
C LEU A 15 23.94 -23.44 -12.95
N ILE A 16 23.88 -24.73 -13.27
CA ILE A 16 22.64 -25.38 -13.70
C ILE A 16 21.61 -25.47 -12.57
N GLU A 17 22.05 -25.74 -11.33
CA GLU A 17 21.17 -25.69 -10.16
C GLU A 17 20.62 -24.28 -9.96
N LEU A 18 21.45 -23.25 -10.13
CA LEU A 18 21.00 -21.86 -10.02
C LEU A 18 19.95 -21.52 -11.09
N MET A 19 20.19 -21.91 -12.34
CA MET A 19 19.29 -21.62 -13.45
C MET A 19 17.90 -22.22 -13.25
N ILE A 20 17.82 -23.45 -12.73
CA ILE A 20 16.55 -24.11 -12.44
C ILE A 20 15.81 -23.39 -11.30
N VAL A 21 16.52 -22.99 -10.24
CA VAL A 21 15.93 -22.24 -9.12
C VAL A 21 15.33 -20.92 -9.60
N ILE A 22 16.06 -20.15 -10.40
CA ILE A 22 15.57 -18.86 -10.92
C ILE A 22 14.37 -19.09 -11.85
N ALA A 23 14.39 -20.15 -12.66
CA ALA A 23 13.26 -20.49 -13.54
C ALA A 23 11.98 -20.79 -12.73
N ILE A 24 12.08 -21.55 -11.63
CA ILE A 24 10.93 -21.85 -10.76
C ILE A 24 10.45 -20.59 -10.04
N ILE A 25 11.36 -19.79 -9.47
CA ILE A 25 11.02 -18.53 -8.80
C ILE A 25 10.33 -17.58 -9.79
N GLY A 26 10.80 -17.52 -11.04
CA GLY A 26 10.19 -16.69 -12.10
C GLY A 26 8.74 -17.07 -12.39
N ILE A 27 8.44 -18.37 -12.50
CA ILE A 27 7.06 -18.87 -12.72
C ILE A 27 6.17 -18.50 -11.52
N ILE A 28 6.64 -18.75 -10.29
CA ILE A 28 5.88 -18.45 -9.08
C ILE A 28 5.65 -16.94 -8.96
N ALA A 29 6.68 -16.12 -9.17
CA ALA A 29 6.62 -14.66 -9.05
C ALA A 29 5.64 -14.04 -10.05
N ALA A 30 5.57 -14.55 -11.29
CA ALA A 30 4.64 -14.07 -12.30
C ALA A 30 3.17 -14.18 -11.86
N ILE A 31 2.83 -15.18 -11.06
CA ILE A 31 1.46 -15.38 -10.52
C ILE A 31 1.32 -14.70 -9.16
N ALA A 32 2.33 -14.82 -8.30
CA ALA A 32 2.28 -14.37 -6.91
C ALA A 32 2.26 -12.84 -6.79
N ILE A 33 3.01 -12.11 -7.63
CA ILE A 33 3.07 -10.65 -7.57
C ILE A 33 1.68 -10.03 -7.83
N PRO A 34 0.99 -10.29 -8.95
CA PRO A 34 -0.34 -9.71 -9.17
C PRO A 34 -1.38 -10.18 -8.14
N ALA A 35 -1.28 -11.43 -7.68
CA ALA A 35 -2.16 -11.94 -6.62
C ALA A 35 -1.95 -11.19 -5.28
N TYR A 36 -0.69 -10.93 -4.90
CA TYR A 36 -0.36 -10.20 -3.67
C TYR A 36 -0.75 -8.71 -3.76
N GLN A 37 -0.61 -8.09 -4.93
CA GLN A 37 -1.09 -6.72 -5.17
C GLN A 37 -2.59 -6.59 -4.87
N GLY A 38 -3.41 -7.56 -5.29
CA GLY A 38 -4.85 -7.58 -4.96
C GLY A 38 -5.14 -7.64 -3.45
N TYR A 39 -4.32 -8.36 -2.68
CA TYR A 39 -4.43 -8.39 -1.21
C TYR A 39 -4.08 -7.04 -0.59
N VAL A 40 -2.96 -6.44 -1.02
CA VAL A 40 -2.51 -5.12 -0.55
C VAL A 40 -3.57 -4.05 -0.85
N VAL A 41 -4.13 -4.02 -2.06
CA VAL A 41 -5.21 -3.10 -2.44
C VAL A 41 -6.43 -3.26 -1.53
N ARG A 42 -6.86 -4.49 -1.20
CA ARG A 42 -7.99 -4.72 -0.28
C ARG A 42 -7.72 -4.19 1.12
N THR A 43 -6.50 -4.38 1.63
CA THR A 43 -6.11 -3.81 2.93
C THR A 43 -6.16 -2.28 2.91
N GLN A 44 -5.64 -1.66 1.85
CA GLN A 44 -5.69 -0.20 1.69
C GLN A 44 -7.13 0.32 1.57
N VAL A 45 -8.02 -0.35 0.82
CA VAL A 45 -9.44 0.01 0.74
C VAL A 45 -10.12 -0.05 2.11
N SER A 46 -9.81 -1.06 2.92
CA SER A 46 -10.40 -1.18 4.27
C SER A 46 -10.00 -0.02 5.18
N GLU A 47 -8.76 0.46 5.05
CA GLU A 47 -8.24 1.60 5.80
C GLU A 47 -8.84 2.92 5.30
N ILE A 48 -8.95 3.12 3.99
CA ILE A 48 -9.68 4.26 3.38
C ILE A 48 -11.12 4.31 3.86
N LEU A 49 -11.80 3.17 3.98
CA LEU A 49 -13.19 3.12 4.46
C LEU A 49 -13.30 3.61 5.91
N VAL A 50 -12.30 3.33 6.75
CA VAL A 50 -12.27 3.83 8.14
C VAL A 50 -11.98 5.33 8.15
N LEU A 51 -10.97 5.78 7.40
CA LEU A 51 -10.59 7.20 7.30
C LEU A 51 -11.72 8.07 6.75
N SER A 52 -12.38 7.62 5.67
CA SER A 52 -13.52 8.34 5.07
C SER A 52 -14.70 8.49 6.03
N ARG A 53 -14.94 7.52 6.93
CA ARG A 53 -15.97 7.64 7.97
C ARG A 53 -15.62 8.70 9.00
N ASP A 54 -14.37 8.76 9.43
CA ASP A 54 -13.85 9.81 10.32
C ASP A 54 -13.94 11.19 9.66
N HIS A 55 -13.47 11.33 8.43
CA HIS A 55 -13.52 12.60 7.69
C HIS A 55 -14.97 13.09 7.51
N ARG A 56 -15.89 12.19 7.18
CA ARG A 56 -17.33 12.51 7.09
C ARG A 56 -17.91 12.93 8.45
N ALA A 57 -17.39 12.42 9.57
CA ALA A 57 -17.82 12.87 10.90
C ALA A 57 -17.35 14.30 11.18
N ARG A 58 -16.08 14.60 10.92
CA ARG A 58 -15.49 15.94 11.13
C ARG A 58 -16.17 17.02 10.28
N LEU A 59 -16.44 16.71 9.01
CA LEU A 59 -17.17 17.63 8.13
C LEU A 59 -18.61 17.87 8.62
N ARG A 60 -19.29 16.84 9.14
CA ARG A 60 -20.64 16.98 9.71
C ARG A 60 -20.63 17.81 10.98
N GLU A 61 -19.63 17.62 11.83
CA GLU A 61 -19.46 18.39 13.05
C GLU A 61 -19.21 19.88 12.75
N ALA A 62 -18.30 20.16 11.82
CA ALA A 62 -18.03 21.54 11.40
C ALA A 62 -19.27 22.21 10.79
N TRP A 63 -20.05 21.49 9.99
CA TRP A 63 -21.31 21.99 9.47
C TRP A 63 -22.35 22.25 10.58
N TYR A 64 -22.42 21.39 11.59
CA TYR A 64 -23.35 21.55 12.71
C TYR A 64 -23.08 22.86 13.49
N PHE A 65 -21.81 23.23 13.69
CA PHE A 65 -21.45 24.44 14.43
C PHE A 65 -21.47 25.72 13.60
N SER A 66 -21.02 25.66 12.35
CA SER A 66 -20.83 26.85 11.51
C SER A 66 -21.96 27.08 10.50
N GLY A 67 -22.82 26.08 10.26
CA GLY A 67 -23.83 26.10 9.20
C GLY A 67 -23.25 26.04 7.78
N VAL A 68 -21.92 25.99 7.64
CA VAL A 68 -21.20 26.04 6.36
C VAL A 68 -20.24 24.86 6.30
N LEU A 69 -20.12 24.21 5.14
CA LEU A 69 -19.10 23.20 4.95
C LEU A 69 -17.73 23.90 4.79
N PRO A 70 -16.67 23.44 5.48
CA PRO A 70 -15.33 24.00 5.36
C PRO A 70 -14.89 24.13 3.90
N ALA A 71 -14.23 25.24 3.58
CA ALA A 71 -13.70 25.49 2.25
C ALA A 71 -12.43 24.70 1.98
N ASP A 72 -11.72 24.28 3.02
CA ASP A 72 -10.58 23.36 2.99
C ASP A 72 -10.78 22.26 4.06
N PRO A 73 -10.66 20.96 3.74
CA PRO A 73 -10.65 19.91 4.74
C PRO A 73 -9.57 20.07 5.82
N ALA A 74 -8.46 20.76 5.51
CA ALA A 74 -7.42 21.07 6.49
C ALA A 74 -7.95 21.88 7.67
N ASP A 75 -8.97 22.72 7.46
CA ASP A 75 -9.62 23.52 8.51
C ASP A 75 -10.30 22.65 9.58
N VAL A 76 -10.63 21.40 9.24
CA VAL A 76 -11.18 20.39 10.17
C VAL A 76 -10.20 19.27 10.47
N GLY A 77 -8.91 19.52 10.26
CA GLY A 77 -7.82 18.58 10.53
C GLY A 77 -7.82 17.36 9.61
N ILE A 78 -8.46 17.44 8.45
CA ILE A 78 -8.37 16.43 7.40
C ILE A 78 -7.21 16.79 6.48
N ASP A 79 -6.10 16.09 6.63
CA ASP A 79 -4.93 16.27 5.76
C ASP A 79 -5.02 15.33 4.56
N VAL A 80 -5.43 15.88 3.41
CA VAL A 80 -5.45 15.19 2.12
C VAL A 80 -4.08 15.19 1.41
N THR A 81 -3.12 15.96 1.93
CA THR A 81 -1.77 16.13 1.37
C THR A 81 -0.77 15.11 1.93
N ARG A 82 -1.04 14.52 3.11
CA ARG A 82 -0.25 13.42 3.67
C ARG A 82 -0.37 12.16 2.81
N ARG A 83 0.44 12.12 1.75
CA ARG A 83 0.61 10.98 0.84
C ARG A 83 1.35 9.85 1.54
N GLY A 84 0.62 9.10 2.35
CA GLY A 84 1.00 7.76 2.80
C GLY A 84 0.78 6.73 1.68
N ASN A 85 0.34 5.52 2.04
CA ASN A 85 0.08 4.39 1.13
C ASN A 85 -1.08 4.60 0.12
N TYR A 86 -1.59 5.83 -0.05
CA TYR A 86 -2.67 6.16 -0.98
C TYR A 86 -2.14 7.12 -2.03
N LEU A 87 -2.39 6.82 -3.31
CA LEU A 87 -1.77 7.54 -4.40
C LEU A 87 -2.20 9.01 -4.48
N THR A 88 -3.42 9.35 -4.06
CA THR A 88 -3.86 10.74 -3.85
C THR A 88 -5.21 10.78 -3.13
N ALA A 89 -5.36 11.68 -2.15
CA ALA A 89 -6.68 12.17 -1.74
C ALA A 89 -6.89 13.53 -2.41
N ASP A 90 -7.95 13.66 -3.20
CA ASP A 90 -8.30 14.92 -3.88
C ASP A 90 -9.64 15.44 -3.39
N VAL A 91 -9.77 16.76 -3.35
CA VAL A 91 -10.95 17.45 -2.84
C VAL A 91 -11.57 18.24 -3.98
N ALA A 92 -12.73 17.78 -4.44
CA ALA A 92 -13.50 18.48 -5.46
C ALA A 92 -14.64 19.28 -4.82
N TYR A 93 -14.85 20.47 -5.34
CA TYR A 93 -15.85 21.42 -4.86
C TYR A 93 -16.85 21.72 -5.96
N ASP A 94 -18.11 21.32 -5.77
CA ASP A 94 -19.22 21.66 -6.66
C ASP A 94 -20.28 22.45 -5.88
N GLY A 95 -20.03 23.76 -5.73
CA GLY A 95 -20.95 24.73 -5.14
C GLY A 95 -21.35 24.41 -3.68
N ALA A 96 -22.36 23.54 -3.51
CA ALA A 96 -22.86 23.06 -2.22
C ALA A 96 -22.32 21.66 -1.83
N ALA A 97 -21.84 20.87 -2.79
CA ALA A 97 -21.31 19.53 -2.57
C ALA A 97 -19.77 19.55 -2.46
N ARG A 98 -19.26 18.81 -1.48
CA ARG A 98 -17.82 18.60 -1.26
C ARG A 98 -17.55 17.10 -1.44
N THR A 99 -16.68 16.73 -2.38
CA THR A 99 -16.34 15.33 -2.68
C THR A 99 -14.88 15.06 -2.31
N LEU A 100 -14.65 14.04 -1.48
CA LEU A 100 -13.32 13.51 -1.19
C LEU A 100 -13.10 12.25 -2.01
N THR A 101 -12.14 12.29 -2.93
CA THR A 101 -11.78 11.16 -3.80
C THR A 101 -10.49 10.53 -3.30
N TYR A 102 -10.49 9.22 -3.08
CA TYR A 102 -9.30 8.45 -2.76
C TYR A 102 -8.90 7.60 -3.95
N THR A 103 -7.63 7.67 -4.37
CA THR A 103 -7.07 6.87 -5.46
C THR A 103 -5.96 5.96 -4.93
N LEU A 104 -5.97 4.70 -5.38
CA LEU A 104 -5.02 3.64 -5.04
C LEU A 104 -4.01 3.42 -6.16
#